data_AF-A0A382UPW3-F1
#
_entry.id   AF-A0A382UPW3-F1
#
_cell.length_a   1.000
_cell.length_b   1.000
_cell.length_c   1.000
_cell.angle_alpha   90.00
_cell.angle_beta   90.00
_cell.angle_gamma   90.00
#
_symmetry.space_group_name_H-M   'P 1'
#
loop_
_entity.id
_entity.type
_entity.pdbx_description
1 polymer ?
#
loop_
_entity_poly.entity_id
_entity_poly.type
_entity_poly.pdbx_seq_one_letter_code
_entity_poly.pdbx_strand_id
1 'polypeptide(L)' 'MASGIVVVKQYERLVILKWGRLESVAEPGFRFLIPVIYTGRLVDTREQVDRVPTQKY' A
#
# COMPACT_ATOMS: atom_id res chain seq x y z
N MET A 1 10.39 -3.42 2.15
CA MET A 1 10.89 -2.10 1.70
C MET A 1 12.07 -1.75 2.59
N ALA A 2 13.27 -1.60 2.02
CA ALA A 2 14.47 -1.18 2.76
C ALA A 2 14.78 0.32 2.59
N SER A 3 14.09 1.01 1.67
CA SER A 3 14.24 2.45 1.43
C SER A 3 13.10 3.23 2.08
N GLY A 4 13.44 4.32 2.77
CA GLY A 4 12.48 5.23 3.38
C GLY A 4 11.75 6.14 2.40
N ILE A 5 12.07 6.09 1.10
CA ILE A 5 11.43 6.92 0.09
C ILE A 5 10.38 6.08 -0.65
N VAL A 6 9.16 6.60 -0.74
CA VAL A 6 8.04 5.98 -1.46
C VAL A 6 7.36 7.05 -2.31
N VAL A 7 7.16 6.77 -3.59
CA VAL A 7 6.36 7.60 -4.49
C VAL A 7 5.02 6.92 -4.70
N VAL A 8 3.95 7.56 -4.24
CA VAL A 8 2.57 7.05 -4.33
C VAL A 8 1.93 7.60 -5.60
N LYS A 9 1.46 6.72 -6.48
CA LYS A 9 0.82 7.13 -7.73
C LYS A 9 -0.60 7.64 -7.48
N GLN A 10 -1.16 8.36 -8.46
CA GLN A 10 -2.50 8.98 -8.34
C GLN A 10 -3.63 7.97 -8.09
N TYR A 11 -3.46 6.73 -8.56
CA TYR A 11 -4.43 5.64 -8.38
C TYR A 11 -4.09 4.73 -7.21
N GLU A 12 -3.10 5.07 -6.40
CA GLU A 12 -2.66 4.31 -5.24
C GLU A 12 -2.89 5.11 -3.95
N ARG A 13 -3.03 4.40 -2.84
CA ARG A 13 -2.96 4.97 -1.50
C ARG A 13 -1.88 4.25 -0.70
N LEU A 14 -1.20 5.01 0.16
CA LEU A 14 -0.17 4.46 1.03
C LEU A 14 -0.73 4.28 2.43
N VAL A 15 -0.95 3.03 2.84
CA VAL A 15 -1.32 2.69 4.21
C VAL A 15 -0.06 2.71 5.06
N ILE A 16 0.00 3.60 6.04
CA ILE A 16 1.15 3.77 6.93
C ILE A 16 0.83 3.09 8.25
N LEU A 17 1.65 2.10 8.59
CA LEU A 17 1.61 1.38 9.84
C LEU A 17 2.79 1.80 10.71
N LYS A 18 2.53 2.20 11.95
CA LYS A 18 3.54 2.45 12.98
C LYS A 18 3.54 1.29 13.95
N TRP A 19 4.65 0.55 14.06
CA TRP A 19 4.73 -0.65 14.91
C TRP A 19 3.58 -1.64 14.70
N GLY A 20 3.13 -1.80 13.44
CA GLY A 20 2.03 -2.69 13.07
C GLY A 20 0.61 -2.13 13.31
N ARG A 21 0.47 -0.91 13.83
CA ARG A 21 -0.83 -0.24 13.99
C ARG A 21 -1.06 0.78 12.89
N LEU A 22 -2.31 0.91 12.44
CA LEU A 22 -2.68 1.93 11.47
C LEU A 22 -2.48 3.33 12.07
N GLU A 23 -1.64 4.13 11.42
CA GLU A 23 -1.44 5.53 11.78
C GLU A 23 -2.23 6.43 10.82
N SER A 24 -2.11 6.20 9.52
CA SER A 24 -2.83 6.99 8.51
C SER A 24 -2.86 6.33 7.14
N VAL A 25 -3.73 6.84 6.27
CA VAL A 25 -3.74 6.54 4.84
C VAL A 25 -3.34 7.80 4.09
N ALA A 26 -2.20 7.73 3.42
CA ALA A 26 -1.60 8.84 2.70
C ALA A 26 -2.10 8.92 1.26
N GLU A 27 -2.34 10.17 0.84
CA GLU A 27 -2.65 10.55 -0.54
C GLU A 27 -1.45 10.42 -1.49
N PRO A 28 -1.70 10.37 -2.82
CA PRO A 28 -0.67 10.37 -3.85
C PRO A 28 0.40 11.45 -3.67
N GLY A 29 1.62 11.14 -4.08
CA GLY A 29 2.76 12.06 -3.99
C GLY A 29 4.02 11.43 -3.40
N PHE A 30 5.01 12.27 -3.16
CA PHE A 30 6.28 11.88 -2.56
C PHE A 30 6.12 11.72 -1.04
N ARG A 31 6.56 10.58 -0.50
CA ARG A 31 6.47 10.26 0.93
C ARG A 31 7.83 9.76 1.43
N PHE A 32 8.20 10.25 2.61
CA PHE A 32 9.35 9.77 3.36
C PHE A 32 8.89 9.07 4.63
N LEU A 33 9.25 7.79 4.77
CA LEU A 33 8.98 6.92 5.90
C LEU A 33 10.31 6.54 6.53
N ILE A 34 10.41 6.69 7.85
CA ILE A 34 11.60 6.21 8.58
C ILE A 34 11.55 4.68 8.60
N PRO A 35 12.53 3.98 8.01
CA PRO A 35 12.59 2.52 8.04
C PRO A 35 12.57 2.01 9.49
N VAL A 36 12.11 0.78 9.70
CA VAL A 36 11.98 0.11 11.03
C VAL A 36 10.80 0.62 11.88
N ILE A 37 10.59 1.93 11.99
CA ILE A 37 9.47 2.50 12.76
C ILE A 37 8.16 2.38 11.97
N TYR A 38 8.22 2.73 10.69
CA TYR A 38 7.08 2.82 9.80
C TYR A 38 7.13 1.76 8.71
N THR A 39 6.01 1.10 8.47
CA THR A 39 5.80 0.19 7.35
C THR A 39 4.72 0.77 6.45
N GLY A 40 5.08 1.03 5.19
CA GLY A 40 4.10 1.40 4.17
C GLY A 40 3.50 0.18 3.50
N ARG A 41 2.26 0.28 3.01
CA ARG A 41 1.71 -0.65 2.02
C ARG A 41 0.99 0.15 0.94
N LEU A 42 1.46 0.02 -0.29
CA LEU A 42 0.77 0.59 -1.45
C LEU A 42 -0.46 -0.27 -1.76
N VAL A 43 -1.60 0.38 -1.91
CA VAL A 43 -2.88 -0.24 -2.25
C VAL A 43 -3.40 0.45 -3.49
N ASP A 44 -3.68 -0.34 -4.53
CA ASP A 44 -4.35 0.15 -5.73
C ASP A 44 -5.83 0.42 -5.40
N THR A 45 -6.31 1.60 -5.78
CA THR A 45 -7.71 2.01 -5.58
C THR A 45 -8.61 1.70 -6.77
N ARG A 46 -8.03 1.18 -7.86
CA ARG A 46 -8.79 0.76 -9.05
C ARG A 46 -9.47 -0.57 -8.80
N GLU A 47 -10.51 -0.81 -9.59
CA GLU A 47 -11.17 -2.10 -9.63
C GLU A 47 -10.20 -3.20 -10.09
N GLN A 48 -10.16 -4.30 -9.35
CA GLN A 48 -9.43 -5.50 -9.74
C GLN A 48 -10.43 -6.63 -9.96
N VAL A 49 -10.33 -7.25 -11.14
CA VAL A 49 -11.14 -8.41 -11.50
C VAL A 49 -10.38 -9.67 -11.12
N ASP A 50 -11.03 -10.58 -10.40
CA ASP A 50 -10.50 -11.91 -10.14
C ASP A 50 -11.30 -12.95 -10.93
N ARG A 51 -10.60 -13.97 -11.44
CA ARG A 51 -11.21 -14.98 -12.31
C ARG A 51 -11.62 -16.16 -11.46
N VAL A 52 -12.92 -16.41 -11.39
CA VAL A 52 -13.46 -17.57 -10.67
C VAL A 52 -12.99 -18.86 -11.36
N PRO A 53 -12.39 -19.81 -10.64
CA PRO A 53 -11.93 -21.07 -11.22
C PRO A 53 -13.13 -21.94 -11.65
N THR A 54 -12.97 -22.67 -12.75
CA THR A 54 -13.97 -23.63 -13.22
C THR A 54 -14.04 -24.83 -12.27
N GLN A 55 -15.25 -25.18 -11.83
CA GLN A 55 -15.48 -26.39 -11.03
C GLN A 55 -15.24 -27.64 -11.90
N LYS A 56 -14.35 -28.52 -11.44
CA LYS A 56 -14.16 -29.85 -12.05
C LYS A 56 -15.06 -30.85 -11.32
N TYR A 57 -15.85 -31.60 -12.09
CA TYR A 57 -16.62 -32.76 -11.62
C TYR A 57 -15.76 -34.02 -11.65
#